data_AF-A0A4Q9PKX3-F1
#
_entry.id   AF-A0A4Q9PKX3-F1
#
_cell.length_a   1.000
_cell.length_b   1.000
_cell.length_c   1.000
_cell.angle_alpha   90.00
_cell.angle_beta   90.00
_cell.angle_gamma   90.00
#
_symmetry.space_group_name_H-M   'P 1'
#
loop_
_entity.id
_entity.type
_entity.pdbx_description
1 polymer ?
#
loop_
_entity_poly.entity_id
_entity_poly.type
_entity_poly.pdbx_seq_one_letter_code
_entity_poly.pdbx_strand_id
1 'polypeptide(L)'
;MFISSILAVALAAIPAVLAQDYSAAHNVTPISGTWSSGSKKVITGAGFANPANMTFNYPPVTGVSYAFTDDGFYEVARYRFNGNGTSIARIGCAAFHGDRSSPNCITGVLNWHHGTHTLNPNGSITLTPFGDGYQQIQDPCAAESNFIEGYNTTEMYMSWQIFMDPVDGPKLHLFQADGTPVAPLFQVYSTANMLPNQLLRNVTVTVTDQSAALFVSNSARRWTPSGVALIVSGAFTVGLAPLLL
;
A
#
# COMPACT_ATOMS: atom_id res chain seq x y z
N MET A 1 54.77 -28.47 13.85
CA MET A 1 53.38 -28.99 13.73
C MET A 1 52.39 -27.94 14.25
N PHE A 2 52.16 -26.81 13.57
CA PHE A 2 51.11 -25.83 13.98
C PHE A 2 50.63 -24.93 12.83
N ILE A 3 50.74 -25.35 11.57
CA ILE A 3 50.40 -24.50 10.40
C ILE A 3 49.09 -24.94 9.71
N SER A 4 48.56 -26.11 10.04
CA SER A 4 47.39 -26.68 9.34
C SER A 4 46.03 -26.16 9.83
N SER A 5 45.98 -25.32 10.87
CA SER A 5 44.71 -24.97 11.55
C SER A 5 44.12 -23.60 11.15
N ILE A 6 44.75 -22.83 10.27
CA ILE A 6 44.27 -21.48 9.91
C ILE A 6 43.44 -21.46 8.61
N LEU A 7 43.51 -22.52 7.80
CA LEU A 7 42.82 -22.55 6.49
C LEU A 7 41.34 -22.97 6.57
N ALA A 8 40.85 -23.47 7.71
CA ALA A 8 39.49 -23.96 7.85
C ALA A 8 38.46 -22.90 8.29
N VAL A 9 38.89 -21.71 8.75
CA VAL A 9 37.97 -20.67 9.27
C VAL A 9 37.68 -19.58 8.23
N ALA A 10 38.44 -19.50 7.14
CA ALA A 10 38.25 -18.49 6.10
C ALA A 10 37.10 -18.77 5.12
N LEU A 11 36.45 -19.95 5.20
CA LEU A 11 35.34 -20.34 4.33
C LEU A 11 33.94 -20.17 4.97
N ALA A 12 33.84 -19.55 6.14
CA ALA A 12 32.59 -19.33 6.86
C ALA A 12 32.08 -17.88 6.80
N ALA A 13 32.75 -16.99 6.06
CA ALA A 13 32.38 -15.58 5.91
C ALA A 13 31.83 -15.25 4.51
N ILE A 14 31.15 -16.19 3.88
CA ILE A 14 30.26 -15.86 2.77
C ILE A 14 28.97 -15.37 3.45
N PRO A 15 28.55 -14.10 3.29
CA PRO A 15 27.18 -13.77 3.63
C PRO A 15 26.30 -14.71 2.81
N ALA A 16 25.59 -15.61 3.48
CA ALA A 16 24.45 -16.29 2.91
C ALA A 16 23.45 -15.19 2.56
N VAL A 17 23.57 -14.63 1.36
CA VAL A 17 22.42 -14.09 0.66
C VAL A 17 21.48 -15.28 0.61
N LEU A 18 20.48 -15.24 1.48
CA LEU A 18 19.45 -16.25 1.57
C LEU A 18 18.97 -16.50 0.14
N ALA A 19 19.26 -17.69 -0.38
CA ALA A 19 18.57 -18.19 -1.54
C ALA A 19 17.09 -18.20 -1.14
N GLN A 20 16.35 -17.20 -1.58
CA GLN A 20 14.93 -17.10 -1.32
C GLN A 20 14.31 -18.26 -2.10
N ASP A 21 13.98 -19.35 -1.40
CA ASP A 21 13.26 -20.49 -1.97
C ASP A 21 11.81 -20.06 -2.18
N TYR A 22 11.62 -19.29 -3.24
CA TYR A 22 10.32 -19.11 -3.81
C TYR A 22 9.96 -20.37 -4.58
N SER A 23 8.67 -20.74 -4.55
CA SER A 23 8.15 -21.82 -5.39
C SER A 23 8.67 -21.72 -6.83
N ALA A 24 8.68 -22.82 -7.59
CA ALA A 24 9.13 -22.84 -8.99
C ALA A 24 8.56 -21.69 -9.86
N ALA A 25 7.43 -21.08 -9.46
CA ALA A 25 6.82 -19.92 -10.10
C ALA A 25 7.56 -18.57 -9.93
N HIS A 26 8.49 -18.42 -8.99
CA HIS A 26 9.22 -17.16 -8.78
C HIS A 26 10.74 -17.27 -8.94
N ASN A 27 11.23 -18.37 -9.51
CA ASN A 27 12.64 -18.61 -9.79
C ASN A 27 13.06 -18.25 -11.23
N VAL A 28 12.16 -17.62 -12.01
CA VAL A 28 12.39 -17.31 -13.43
C VAL A 28 13.31 -16.09 -13.58
N THR A 29 13.07 -15.04 -12.78
CA THR A 29 13.90 -13.82 -12.70
C THR A 29 13.72 -13.17 -11.32
N PRO A 30 14.70 -12.41 -10.83
CA PRO A 30 14.50 -11.53 -9.68
C PRO A 30 13.32 -10.57 -9.92
N ILE A 31 12.56 -10.24 -8.87
CA ILE A 31 11.51 -9.22 -8.95
C ILE A 31 12.09 -7.80 -9.09
N SER A 32 13.39 -7.66 -8.80
CA SER A 32 14.10 -6.40 -8.89
C SER A 32 14.06 -5.80 -10.30
N GLY A 33 13.85 -4.50 -10.36
CA GLY A 33 13.62 -3.76 -11.58
C GLY A 33 12.44 -2.80 -11.47
N THR A 34 12.13 -2.14 -12.58
CA THR A 34 10.93 -1.32 -12.73
C THR A 34 9.94 -2.00 -13.66
N TRP A 35 8.69 -2.06 -13.23
CA TRP A 35 7.58 -2.73 -13.88
C TRP A 35 6.46 -1.72 -14.11
N SER A 36 5.92 -1.65 -15.32
CA SER A 36 4.89 -0.67 -15.68
C SER A 36 3.77 -1.32 -16.47
N SER A 37 2.51 -0.93 -16.23
CA SER A 37 1.34 -1.46 -16.94
C SER A 37 1.03 -0.71 -18.24
N GLY A 38 0.13 -1.28 -19.06
CA GLY A 38 -0.47 -0.59 -20.21
C GLY A 38 0.57 -0.21 -21.27
N SER A 39 0.60 1.05 -21.70
CA SER A 39 1.57 1.55 -22.69
C SER A 39 2.95 1.89 -22.12
N LYS A 40 3.24 1.46 -20.87
CA LYS A 40 4.55 1.57 -20.23
C LYS A 40 5.00 3.03 -20.03
N LYS A 41 4.05 3.95 -19.80
CA LYS A 41 4.30 5.41 -19.67
C LYS A 41 4.18 5.95 -18.25
N VAL A 42 3.53 5.22 -17.34
CA VAL A 42 3.61 5.52 -15.91
C VAL A 42 4.86 4.83 -15.38
N ILE A 43 5.82 5.60 -14.88
CA ILE A 43 7.13 5.10 -14.47
C ILE A 43 7.45 5.74 -13.12
N THR A 44 7.91 4.95 -12.16
CA THR A 44 8.40 5.43 -10.86
C THR A 44 9.61 6.39 -11.00
N GLY A 45 9.91 7.13 -9.96
CA GLY A 45 11.03 8.06 -9.84
C GLY A 45 10.63 9.54 -9.99
N ALA A 46 11.65 10.38 -10.11
CA ALA A 46 11.50 11.84 -10.21
C ALA A 46 10.67 12.29 -11.43
N GLY A 47 10.52 11.42 -12.44
CA GLY A 47 9.66 11.67 -13.60
C GLY A 47 8.17 11.61 -13.29
N PHE A 48 7.76 11.10 -12.12
CA PHE A 48 6.35 10.96 -11.71
C PHE A 48 6.01 11.80 -10.49
N ALA A 49 6.84 11.78 -9.45
CA ALA A 49 6.58 12.46 -8.18
C ALA A 49 7.69 13.45 -7.82
N ASN A 50 7.31 14.58 -7.22
CA ASN A 50 8.22 15.54 -6.59
C ASN A 50 7.82 15.74 -5.12
N PRO A 51 8.36 14.93 -4.20
CA PRO A 51 8.02 15.00 -2.79
C PRO A 51 8.36 16.34 -2.13
N ALA A 52 9.40 17.06 -2.58
CA ALA A 52 9.77 18.35 -1.99
C ALA A 52 8.62 19.38 -2.08
N ASN A 53 7.84 19.32 -3.17
CA ASN A 53 6.71 20.21 -3.41
C ASN A 53 5.35 19.50 -3.31
N MET A 54 5.33 18.20 -2.98
CA MET A 54 4.13 17.34 -3.01
C MET A 54 3.37 17.39 -4.34
N THR A 55 4.07 17.45 -5.47
CA THR A 55 3.45 17.53 -6.80
C THR A 55 3.71 16.29 -7.65
N PHE A 56 2.86 16.09 -8.66
CA PHE A 56 3.02 15.03 -9.65
C PHE A 56 3.31 15.59 -11.03
N ASN A 57 4.11 14.84 -11.79
CA ASN A 57 4.30 15.02 -13.22
C ASN A 57 3.38 14.04 -13.94
N TYR A 58 2.38 14.57 -14.65
CA TYR A 58 1.30 13.75 -15.22
C TYR A 58 1.80 12.95 -16.42
N PRO A 59 1.69 11.61 -16.37
CA PRO A 59 1.91 10.79 -17.55
C PRO A 59 0.80 11.03 -18.59
N PRO A 60 1.08 10.87 -19.89
CA PRO A 60 0.09 11.09 -20.95
C PRO A 60 -1.05 10.05 -20.96
N VAL A 61 -0.91 8.96 -20.20
CA VAL A 61 -1.87 7.86 -20.12
C VAL A 61 -1.90 7.28 -18.70
N THR A 62 -3.02 6.70 -18.32
CA THR A 62 -3.15 5.99 -17.04
C THR A 62 -2.35 4.70 -17.00
N GLY A 63 -2.00 4.28 -15.80
CA GLY A 63 -1.26 3.06 -15.53
C GLY A 63 -0.73 3.03 -14.12
N VAL A 64 -0.02 1.96 -13.82
CA VAL A 64 0.63 1.73 -12.54
C VAL A 64 2.06 1.27 -12.79
N SER A 65 2.95 1.62 -11.87
CA SER A 65 4.34 1.25 -11.91
C SER A 65 4.82 0.87 -10.52
N TYR A 66 5.70 -0.13 -10.49
CA TYR A 66 6.34 -0.63 -9.29
C TYR A 66 7.84 -0.72 -9.55
N ALA A 67 8.64 -0.25 -8.62
CA ALA A 67 10.08 -0.49 -8.60
C ALA A 67 10.43 -1.33 -7.36
N PHE A 68 11.30 -2.33 -7.53
CA PHE A 68 11.80 -3.18 -6.46
C PHE A 68 13.31 -3.30 -6.56
N THR A 69 13.99 -3.32 -5.42
CA THR A 69 15.43 -3.58 -5.33
C THR A 69 15.76 -4.82 -4.53
N ASP A 70 16.95 -5.38 -4.78
CA ASP A 70 17.44 -6.55 -4.04
C ASP A 70 17.67 -6.27 -2.55
N ASP A 71 17.89 -5.01 -2.16
CA ASP A 71 18.07 -4.58 -0.76
C ASP A 71 16.73 -4.29 -0.03
N GLY A 72 15.59 -4.63 -0.64
CA GLY A 72 14.30 -4.65 0.03
C GLY A 72 13.54 -3.32 0.01
N PHE A 73 13.86 -2.39 -0.89
CA PHE A 73 13.10 -1.16 -1.09
C PHE A 73 12.12 -1.26 -2.25
N TYR A 74 11.07 -0.46 -2.19
CA TYR A 74 10.11 -0.35 -3.26
C TYR A 74 9.65 1.09 -3.46
N GLU A 75 9.14 1.35 -4.66
CA GLU A 75 8.35 2.54 -4.96
C GLU A 75 7.14 2.18 -5.82
N VAL A 76 6.02 2.84 -5.57
CA VAL A 76 4.78 2.71 -6.34
C VAL A 76 4.40 4.07 -6.93
N ALA A 77 4.05 4.06 -8.21
CA ALA A 77 3.45 5.19 -8.92
C ALA A 77 2.15 4.74 -9.59
N ARG A 78 1.04 5.43 -9.32
CA ARG A 78 -0.27 5.10 -9.89
C ARG A 78 -0.93 6.33 -10.45
N TYR A 79 -1.36 6.23 -11.70
CA TYR A 79 -2.28 7.19 -12.30
C TYR A 79 -3.51 6.44 -12.79
N ARG A 80 -4.64 6.62 -12.11
CA ARG A 80 -5.89 5.89 -12.37
C ARG A 80 -7.06 6.85 -12.46
N PHE A 81 -8.07 6.45 -13.21
CA PHE A 81 -9.40 7.03 -13.12
C PHE A 81 -10.32 6.06 -12.42
N ASN A 82 -11.03 6.55 -11.40
CA ASN A 82 -12.13 5.83 -10.78
C ASN A 82 -13.41 6.30 -11.47
N GLY A 83 -14.03 5.40 -12.23
CA GLY A 83 -15.33 5.66 -12.84
C GLY A 83 -16.41 5.68 -11.76
N ASN A 84 -17.24 6.70 -11.75
CA ASN A 84 -18.43 6.76 -10.89
C ASN A 84 -19.61 6.01 -11.53
N GLY A 85 -19.33 4.79 -11.99
CA GLY A 85 -20.25 3.98 -12.78
C GLY A 85 -21.37 3.39 -11.95
N THR A 86 -22.31 4.22 -11.49
CA THR A 86 -23.68 3.73 -11.22
C THR A 86 -24.40 3.59 -12.55
N SER A 87 -23.95 2.65 -13.38
CA SER A 87 -24.62 2.26 -14.62
C SER A 87 -25.76 1.28 -14.31
N ILE A 88 -26.74 1.72 -13.52
CA ILE A 88 -28.11 1.31 -13.85
C ILE A 88 -28.51 2.23 -14.99
N ALA A 89 -28.16 1.84 -16.21
CA ALA A 89 -28.75 2.38 -17.42
C ALA A 89 -30.23 1.98 -17.44
N ARG A 90 -31.06 2.70 -16.66
CA ARG A 90 -32.50 2.73 -16.90
C ARG A 90 -32.72 3.72 -18.02
N ILE A 91 -33.20 3.19 -19.14
CA ILE A 91 -33.77 3.94 -20.26
C ILE A 91 -34.77 4.95 -19.66
N GLY A 92 -34.44 6.23 -19.70
CA GLY A 92 -35.33 7.31 -19.23
C GLY A 92 -34.57 8.59 -18.91
N CYS A 93 -34.91 9.65 -19.63
CA CYS A 93 -34.36 11.00 -19.44
C CYS A 93 -34.59 11.54 -18.02
N ALA A 94 -33.55 12.21 -17.50
CA ALA A 94 -33.52 13.21 -16.43
C ALA A 94 -34.10 12.85 -15.04
N ALA A 95 -33.23 12.87 -14.03
CA ALA A 95 -33.63 13.16 -12.65
C ALA A 95 -32.67 14.19 -12.03
N PHE A 96 -33.28 15.24 -11.52
CA PHE A 96 -32.74 16.45 -10.92
C PHE A 96 -32.26 16.15 -9.47
N HIS A 97 -31.14 16.79 -9.07
CA HIS A 97 -30.38 16.71 -7.79
C HIS A 97 -29.19 15.72 -7.74
N GLY A 98 -27.96 16.26 -7.73
CA GLY A 98 -26.79 15.66 -7.05
C GLY A 98 -26.37 14.24 -7.48
N ASP A 99 -26.57 13.90 -8.74
CA ASP A 99 -26.22 12.63 -9.34
C ASP A 99 -24.69 12.49 -9.44
N ARG A 100 -24.11 11.56 -8.66
CA ARG A 100 -22.69 11.15 -8.73
C ARG A 100 -22.40 10.29 -9.98
N SER A 101 -23.41 9.80 -10.67
CA SER A 101 -23.39 8.86 -11.80
C SER A 101 -23.09 9.50 -13.16
N SER A 102 -22.97 10.82 -13.23
CA SER A 102 -22.76 11.54 -14.48
C SER A 102 -21.34 11.35 -15.04
N PRO A 103 -21.15 11.15 -16.36
CA PRO A 103 -19.84 10.92 -16.96
C PRO A 103 -18.84 12.07 -16.79
N ASN A 104 -19.30 13.28 -16.41
CA ASN A 104 -18.43 14.39 -16.04
C ASN A 104 -17.89 14.31 -14.59
N CYS A 105 -18.27 13.30 -13.80
CA CYS A 105 -17.86 13.09 -12.40
C CYS A 105 -16.82 11.98 -12.24
N ILE A 106 -15.95 11.78 -13.24
CA ILE A 106 -14.85 10.82 -13.15
C ILE A 106 -13.78 11.37 -12.21
N THR A 107 -13.35 10.57 -11.25
CA THR A 107 -12.28 10.97 -10.32
C THR A 107 -10.92 10.52 -10.85
N GLY A 108 -10.00 11.45 -11.03
CA GLY A 108 -8.59 11.16 -11.29
C GLY A 108 -7.81 11.00 -9.99
N VAL A 109 -6.99 9.96 -9.88
CA VAL A 109 -6.14 9.73 -8.71
C VAL A 109 -4.71 9.50 -9.16
N LEU A 110 -3.81 10.35 -8.67
CA LEU A 110 -2.37 10.13 -8.74
C LEU A 110 -1.90 9.77 -7.34
N ASN A 111 -1.17 8.68 -7.21
CA ASN A 111 -0.73 8.18 -5.91
C ASN A 111 0.74 7.75 -6.02
N TRP A 112 1.54 8.21 -5.07
CA TRP A 112 2.93 7.83 -4.92
C TRP A 112 3.23 7.48 -3.47
N HIS A 113 3.92 6.36 -3.28
CA HIS A 113 4.48 5.98 -1.99
C HIS A 113 5.67 5.05 -2.19
N HIS A 114 6.52 4.99 -1.19
CA HIS A 114 7.74 4.20 -1.20
C HIS A 114 8.06 3.73 0.22
N GLY A 115 8.95 2.75 0.33
CA GLY A 115 9.33 2.17 1.60
C GLY A 115 10.04 0.84 1.43
N THR A 116 9.82 -0.08 2.36
CA THR A 116 10.41 -1.42 2.33
C THR A 116 9.40 -2.47 1.90
N HIS A 117 9.85 -3.46 1.14
CA HIS A 117 9.04 -4.61 0.80
C HIS A 117 9.59 -5.86 1.48
N THR A 118 8.69 -6.80 1.76
CA THR A 118 9.03 -8.11 2.28
C THR A 118 8.35 -9.16 1.42
N LEU A 119 9.16 -10.05 0.87
CA LEU A 119 8.69 -11.20 0.13
C LEU A 119 8.49 -12.34 1.14
N ASN A 120 7.23 -12.68 1.40
CA ASN A 120 6.87 -13.57 2.49
C ASN A 120 7.01 -15.05 2.08
N PRO A 121 7.27 -15.97 3.04
CA PRO A 121 7.42 -17.40 2.74
C PRO A 121 6.17 -18.06 2.12
N ASN A 122 5.00 -17.46 2.29
CA ASN A 122 3.75 -17.94 1.69
C ASN A 122 3.55 -17.45 0.22
N GLY A 123 4.54 -16.80 -0.37
CA GLY A 123 4.48 -16.28 -1.74
C GLY A 123 3.76 -14.93 -1.87
N SER A 124 3.41 -14.27 -0.77
CA SER A 124 2.85 -12.92 -0.78
C SER A 124 3.93 -11.84 -0.73
N ILE A 125 3.58 -10.60 -1.06
CA ILE A 125 4.46 -9.42 -0.90
C ILE A 125 3.78 -8.44 0.05
N THR A 126 4.51 -7.96 1.05
CA THR A 126 4.08 -6.85 1.91
C THR A 126 4.87 -5.59 1.55
N LEU A 127 4.19 -4.46 1.35
CA LEU A 127 4.77 -3.14 1.11
C LEU A 127 4.52 -2.26 2.33
N THR A 128 5.58 -1.90 3.04
CA THR A 128 5.54 -1.04 4.23
C THR A 128 6.06 0.35 3.89
N PRO A 129 5.20 1.38 3.79
CA PRO A 129 5.62 2.74 3.44
C PRO A 129 6.46 3.41 4.53
N PHE A 130 7.31 4.37 4.16
CA PHE A 130 8.02 5.25 5.12
C PHE A 130 7.12 6.30 5.78
N GLY A 131 5.88 6.46 5.30
CA GLY A 131 4.89 7.38 5.85
C GLY A 131 4.86 8.77 5.21
N ASP A 132 5.68 9.00 4.19
CA ASP A 132 5.73 10.23 3.39
C ASP A 132 5.09 10.09 2.00
N GLY A 133 4.34 9.03 1.75
CA GLY A 133 3.52 8.91 0.54
C GLY A 133 2.41 9.99 0.50
N TYR A 134 1.90 10.26 -0.69
CA TYR A 134 0.78 11.18 -0.88
C TYR A 134 0.01 10.83 -2.15
N GLN A 135 -1.23 11.31 -2.22
CA GLN A 135 -2.07 11.19 -3.40
C GLN A 135 -2.79 12.49 -3.70
N GLN A 136 -2.94 12.76 -4.99
CA GLN A 136 -3.75 13.84 -5.52
C GLN A 136 -5.07 13.25 -6.01
N ILE A 137 -6.18 13.80 -5.53
CA ILE A 137 -7.53 13.42 -5.92
C ILE A 137 -8.12 14.59 -6.70
N GLN A 138 -8.55 14.31 -7.92
CA GLN A 138 -9.24 15.25 -8.79
C GLN A 138 -10.68 14.78 -8.98
N ASP A 139 -11.61 15.40 -8.27
CA ASP A 139 -13.03 15.07 -8.34
C ASP A 139 -13.84 16.31 -8.78
N PRO A 140 -14.17 16.44 -10.07
CA PRO A 140 -14.89 17.61 -10.59
C PRO A 140 -16.28 17.82 -9.98
N CYS A 141 -16.84 16.81 -9.28
CA CYS A 141 -18.18 16.86 -8.70
C CYS A 141 -18.16 16.93 -7.16
N ALA A 142 -16.99 16.89 -6.53
CA ALA A 142 -16.85 17.13 -5.09
C ALA A 142 -16.81 18.63 -4.77
N ALA A 143 -17.03 18.96 -3.50
CA ALA A 143 -16.90 20.34 -3.00
C ALA A 143 -15.47 20.88 -3.13
N GLU A 144 -14.47 20.01 -2.94
CA GLU A 144 -13.07 20.27 -3.24
C GLU A 144 -12.67 19.47 -4.47
N SER A 145 -12.45 20.18 -5.58
CA SER A 145 -12.29 19.51 -6.88
C SER A 145 -10.90 18.95 -7.14
N ASN A 146 -9.91 19.38 -6.37
CA ASN A 146 -8.52 18.98 -6.49
C ASN A 146 -7.81 19.22 -5.17
N PHE A 147 -7.38 18.14 -4.53
CA PHE A 147 -6.65 18.22 -3.27
C PHE A 147 -5.58 17.12 -3.18
N ILE A 148 -4.61 17.33 -2.30
CA ILE A 148 -3.54 16.37 -2.01
C ILE A 148 -3.66 15.96 -0.54
N GLU A 149 -3.58 14.67 -0.30
CA GLU A 149 -3.58 14.10 1.05
C GLU A 149 -2.42 13.12 1.23
N GLY A 150 -2.06 12.86 2.49
CA GLY A 150 -1.04 11.87 2.83
C GLY A 150 -1.50 10.44 2.53
N TYR A 151 -0.57 9.59 2.14
CA TYR A 151 -0.81 8.17 1.90
C TYR A 151 0.21 7.32 2.66
N ASN A 152 -0.27 6.59 3.67
CA ASN A 152 0.55 5.76 4.55
C ASN A 152 -0.12 4.40 4.81
N THR A 153 -0.58 3.75 3.74
CA THR A 153 -1.23 2.44 3.85
C THR A 153 -0.22 1.35 3.55
N THR A 154 -0.05 0.41 4.47
CA THR A 154 0.67 -0.85 4.21
C THR A 154 -0.17 -1.71 3.27
N GLU A 155 0.43 -2.14 2.17
CA GLU A 155 -0.25 -2.97 1.17
C GLU A 155 0.24 -4.41 1.21
N MET A 156 -0.64 -5.34 0.90
CA MET A 156 -0.30 -6.75 0.77
C MET A 156 -0.84 -7.30 -0.54
N TYR A 157 0.03 -7.97 -1.30
CA TYR A 157 -0.31 -8.72 -2.50
C TYR A 157 -0.25 -10.20 -2.16
N MET A 158 -1.39 -10.90 -2.20
CA MET A 158 -1.49 -12.27 -1.71
C MET A 158 -0.65 -13.27 -2.50
N SER A 159 -0.37 -12.95 -3.76
CA SER A 159 0.56 -13.70 -4.60
C SER A 159 1.14 -12.82 -5.69
N TRP A 160 2.28 -13.26 -6.22
CA TRP A 160 2.93 -12.66 -7.37
C TRP A 160 3.57 -13.75 -8.23
N GLN A 161 3.82 -13.47 -9.49
CA GLN A 161 4.56 -14.39 -10.37
C GLN A 161 5.17 -13.62 -11.53
N ILE A 162 6.30 -14.11 -12.04
CA ILE A 162 6.93 -13.55 -13.23
C ILE A 162 6.95 -14.63 -14.31
N PHE A 163 6.51 -14.27 -15.51
CA PHE A 163 6.56 -15.13 -16.69
C PHE A 163 7.16 -14.38 -17.86
N MET A 164 7.73 -15.15 -18.80
CA MET A 164 8.27 -14.61 -20.04
C MET A 164 7.17 -14.54 -21.10
N ASP A 165 6.85 -13.33 -21.53
CA ASP A 165 6.01 -13.12 -22.71
C ASP A 165 6.87 -13.14 -23.98
N PRO A 166 6.45 -13.86 -25.04
CA PRO A 166 7.24 -13.97 -26.28
C PRO A 166 7.48 -12.65 -27.02
N VAL A 167 6.63 -11.64 -26.80
CA VAL A 167 6.66 -10.36 -27.52
C VAL A 167 7.23 -9.25 -26.63
N ASP A 168 6.76 -9.17 -25.39
CA ASP A 168 7.09 -8.07 -24.49
C ASP A 168 8.20 -8.38 -23.48
N GLY A 169 8.62 -9.64 -23.34
CA GLY A 169 9.61 -10.07 -22.35
C GLY A 169 8.99 -10.33 -20.96
N PRO A 170 9.75 -10.14 -19.86
CA PRO A 170 9.28 -10.44 -18.51
C PRO A 170 8.01 -9.65 -18.14
N LYS A 171 7.01 -10.35 -17.59
CA LYS A 171 5.78 -9.78 -17.06
C LYS A 171 5.58 -10.19 -15.60
N LEU A 172 5.40 -9.19 -14.74
CA LEU A 172 5.03 -9.37 -13.34
C LEU A 172 3.52 -9.29 -13.20
N HIS A 173 2.93 -10.34 -12.63
CA HIS A 173 1.54 -10.34 -12.17
C HIS A 173 1.53 -10.24 -10.65
N LEU A 174 0.75 -9.30 -10.14
CA LEU A 174 0.46 -9.13 -8.72
C LEU A 174 -1.04 -9.36 -8.50
N PHE A 175 -1.38 -9.98 -7.37
CA PHE A 175 -2.77 -10.17 -6.96
C PHE A 175 -2.98 -9.44 -5.65
N GLN A 176 -3.97 -8.55 -5.61
CA GLN A 176 -4.33 -7.80 -4.41
C GLN A 176 -4.76 -8.74 -3.28
N ALA A 177 -4.92 -8.21 -2.06
CA ALA A 177 -5.32 -9.00 -0.89
C ALA A 177 -6.66 -9.74 -1.07
N ASP A 178 -7.55 -9.25 -1.95
CA ASP A 178 -8.83 -9.86 -2.31
C ASP A 178 -8.74 -10.87 -3.48
N GLY A 179 -7.54 -11.07 -4.04
CA GLY A 179 -7.29 -11.90 -5.21
C GLY A 179 -7.52 -11.19 -6.54
N THR A 180 -7.97 -9.95 -6.55
CA THR A 180 -8.15 -9.18 -7.79
C THR A 180 -6.77 -8.92 -8.42
N PRO A 181 -6.55 -9.30 -9.70
CA PRO A 181 -5.28 -9.06 -10.36
C PRO A 181 -5.03 -7.56 -10.54
N VAL A 182 -3.79 -7.13 -10.30
CA VAL A 182 -3.30 -5.85 -10.79
C VAL A 182 -3.15 -5.95 -12.31
N ALA A 183 -3.30 -4.82 -13.01
CA ALA A 183 -3.03 -4.76 -14.45
C ALA A 183 -1.64 -5.36 -14.76
N PRO A 184 -1.49 -6.18 -15.83
CA PRO A 184 -0.22 -6.81 -16.16
C PRO A 184 0.93 -5.80 -16.22
N LEU A 185 2.03 -6.09 -15.53
CA LEU A 185 3.17 -5.19 -15.43
C LEU A 185 4.31 -5.72 -16.30
N PHE A 186 4.78 -4.88 -17.22
CA PHE A 186 5.89 -5.18 -18.11
C PHE A 186 7.20 -4.65 -17.52
N GLN A 187 8.27 -5.43 -17.57
CA GLN A 187 9.58 -4.92 -17.16
C GLN A 187 10.03 -3.82 -18.15
N VAL A 188 10.28 -2.63 -17.63
CA VAL A 188 10.75 -1.47 -18.41
C VAL A 188 12.23 -1.19 -18.15
N TYR A 189 12.70 -1.45 -16.94
CA TYR A 189 14.11 -1.39 -16.56
C TYR A 189 14.46 -2.61 -15.73
N SER A 190 15.65 -3.18 -15.97
CA SER A 190 16.21 -4.25 -15.14
C SER A 190 16.67 -3.76 -13.77
N THR A 191 16.81 -2.45 -13.59
CA THR A 191 17.14 -1.79 -12.33
C THR A 191 15.94 -0.99 -11.82
N ALA A 192 15.86 -0.78 -10.51
CA ALA A 192 14.84 0.06 -9.92
C ALA A 192 15.09 1.55 -10.23
N ASN A 193 14.19 2.16 -11.00
CA ASN A 193 14.07 3.60 -11.13
C ASN A 193 13.10 4.12 -10.06
N MET A 194 13.61 4.74 -9.00
CA MET A 194 12.83 5.28 -7.88
C MET A 194 13.55 6.45 -7.22
N LEU A 195 12.84 7.21 -6.39
CA LEU A 195 13.40 8.28 -5.56
C LEU A 195 14.28 7.70 -4.43
N PRO A 196 15.04 8.55 -3.69
CA PRO A 196 15.93 8.03 -2.65
C PRO A 196 15.20 7.25 -1.54
N ASN A 197 15.78 6.11 -1.14
CA ASN A 197 15.23 5.15 -0.17
C ASN A 197 15.29 5.60 1.29
N GLN A 198 14.74 6.78 1.58
CA GLN A 198 14.71 7.39 2.91
C GLN A 198 13.46 8.25 3.05
N LEU A 199 13.15 8.72 4.24
CA LEU A 199 12.08 9.70 4.42
C LEU A 199 12.41 11.00 3.64
N LEU A 200 11.53 11.40 2.72
CA LEU A 200 11.73 12.57 1.83
C LEU A 200 10.93 13.80 2.28
N ARG A 201 10.00 13.64 3.23
CA ARG A 201 9.18 14.74 3.76
C ARG A 201 8.95 14.55 5.26
N ASN A 202 8.84 15.66 5.99
CA ASN A 202 8.42 15.62 7.38
C ASN A 202 6.89 15.61 7.46
N VAL A 203 6.30 14.51 7.92
CA VAL A 203 4.83 14.37 8.01
C VAL A 203 4.43 14.41 9.47
N THR A 204 3.76 15.49 9.89
CA THR A 204 3.16 15.56 11.22
C THR A 204 1.89 14.72 11.22
N VAL A 205 1.89 13.60 11.93
CA VAL A 205 0.68 12.81 12.14
C VAL A 205 -0.24 13.61 13.08
N THR A 206 -1.30 14.19 12.55
CA THR A 206 -2.40 14.71 13.38
C THR A 206 -3.18 13.52 13.93
N VAL A 207 -2.81 13.07 15.13
CA VAL A 207 -3.63 12.11 15.89
C VAL A 207 -4.94 12.82 16.24
N THR A 208 -5.99 12.54 15.48
CA THR A 208 -7.36 12.85 15.92
C THR A 208 -7.73 11.77 16.91
N ASP A 209 -7.57 12.06 18.20
CA ASP A 209 -8.06 11.21 19.29
C ASP A 209 -9.59 11.02 19.13
N GLN A 210 -10.01 9.95 18.47
CA GLN A 210 -11.40 9.46 18.50
C GLN A 210 -11.65 8.61 19.75
N SER A 211 -11.07 9.00 20.88
CA SER A 211 -11.25 8.38 22.20
C SER A 211 -12.29 9.12 23.04
N ALA A 212 -13.29 9.75 22.40
CA ALA A 212 -14.42 10.39 23.06
C ALA A 212 -15.76 10.12 22.32
N ALA A 213 -16.05 8.86 22.01
CA ALA A 213 -17.38 8.44 21.55
C ALA A 213 -17.87 7.21 22.33
N LEU A 214 -17.94 7.34 23.66
CA LEU A 214 -18.67 6.40 24.51
C LEU A 214 -19.61 7.18 25.44
N PHE A 215 -20.90 7.02 25.17
CA PHE A 215 -22.08 7.37 25.98
C PHE A 215 -22.60 8.82 25.98
N VAL A 216 -23.15 9.25 24.85
CA VAL A 216 -24.34 10.13 24.89
C VAL A 216 -25.57 9.24 24.97
N SER A 217 -26.12 9.03 26.16
CA SER A 217 -27.49 8.53 26.31
C SER A 217 -28.40 9.73 26.55
N ASN A 218 -29.18 10.07 25.54
CA ASN A 218 -30.23 11.07 25.65
C ASN A 218 -31.51 10.36 26.13
N SER A 219 -31.75 10.34 27.44
CA SER A 219 -33.09 10.09 27.96
C SER A 219 -33.32 10.85 29.25
N ALA A 220 -34.15 11.87 29.15
CA ALA A 220 -34.77 12.51 30.31
C ALA A 220 -35.57 11.45 31.07
N ARG A 221 -35.22 11.21 32.34
CA ARG A 221 -36.16 10.79 33.40
C ARG A 221 -35.53 11.03 34.78
N ARG A 222 -36.05 12.08 35.42
CA ARG A 222 -35.85 12.46 36.82
C ARG A 222 -36.42 11.38 37.74
N TRP A 223 -35.60 10.71 38.55
CA TRP A 223 -36.02 9.97 39.75
C TRP A 223 -35.00 10.19 40.88
N THR A 224 -35.54 10.58 42.03
CA THR A 224 -34.87 10.88 43.30
C THR A 224 -34.39 9.62 44.05
N PRO A 225 -33.50 9.75 45.05
CA PRO A 225 -32.72 8.64 45.59
C PRO A 225 -33.47 7.93 46.72
N SER A 226 -33.48 6.59 46.72
CA SER A 226 -33.58 5.73 47.93
C SER A 226 -33.62 4.25 47.51
N GLY A 227 -32.65 3.46 47.98
CA GLY A 227 -32.76 2.00 48.05
C GLY A 227 -32.08 1.22 46.92
N VAL A 228 -30.75 1.03 47.04
CA VAL A 228 -30.05 0.01 46.25
C VAL A 228 -30.25 -1.33 46.96
N ALA A 229 -31.12 -2.17 46.40
CA ALA A 229 -31.15 -3.60 46.67
C ALA A 229 -30.30 -4.33 45.63
N LEU A 230 -29.46 -5.23 46.12
CA LEU A 230 -28.53 -6.11 45.41
C LEU A 230 -29.22 -6.97 44.33
N ILE A 231 -28.56 -7.13 43.18
CA ILE A 231 -28.48 -8.44 42.50
C ILE A 231 -27.02 -8.70 42.10
N VAL A 232 -26.52 -9.82 42.61
CA VAL A 232 -25.20 -10.40 42.45
C VAL A 232 -25.20 -11.36 41.26
N SER A 233 -24.17 -11.31 40.42
CA SER A 233 -23.54 -12.45 39.72
C SER A 233 -22.61 -11.92 38.61
N GLY A 234 -21.32 -12.21 38.50
CA GLY A 234 -20.40 -13.07 39.24
C GLY A 234 -19.00 -12.85 38.64
N ALA A 235 -17.97 -12.88 39.48
CA ALA A 235 -16.57 -12.70 39.09
C ALA A 235 -15.81 -14.03 39.11
N PHE A 236 -14.96 -14.26 38.12
CA PHE A 236 -13.73 -15.09 38.21
C PHE A 236 -12.69 -14.46 37.28
N THR A 237 -11.78 -13.64 37.82
CA THR A 237 -10.39 -13.93 38.25
C THR A 237 -9.38 -14.18 37.12
N VAL A 238 -8.41 -13.27 36.96
CA VAL A 238 -7.01 -13.62 36.71
C VAL A 238 -6.14 -12.64 37.51
N GLY A 239 -5.36 -13.18 38.44
CA GLY A 239 -4.26 -12.47 39.07
C GLY A 239 -2.94 -13.05 38.59
N LEU A 240 -1.90 -12.21 38.56
CA LEU A 240 -0.64 -12.41 39.30
C LEU A 240 0.22 -11.13 39.17
N ALA A 241 0.65 -10.64 40.32
CA ALA A 241 1.42 -9.42 40.55
C ALA A 241 2.95 -9.67 40.39
N PRO A 242 3.79 -8.61 40.31
CA PRO A 242 5.24 -8.70 40.32
C PRO A 242 5.80 -8.72 41.76
N LEU A 243 7.00 -9.26 41.98
CA LEU A 243 7.78 -8.97 43.19
C LEU A 243 9.29 -8.96 42.93
N LEU A 244 9.91 -7.89 43.42
CA LEU A 244 11.33 -7.66 43.57
C LEU A 244 11.96 -8.62 44.60
N LEU A 245 13.13 -9.15 44.24
CA LEU A 245 14.30 -9.35 45.09
C LEU A 245 15.53 -9.32 44.19
#